data_AF-A0A671M3R0-F1
#
_entry.id   AF-A0A671M3R0-F1
#
_cell.length_a   1.000
_cell.length_b   1.000
_cell.length_c   1.000
_cell.angle_alpha   90.00
_cell.angle_beta   90.00
_cell.angle_gamma   90.00
#
_symmetry.space_group_name_H-M   'P 1'
#
loop_
_entity.id
_entity.type
_entity.pdbx_description
1 polymer ?
#
loop_
_entity_poly.entity_id
_entity_poly.type
_entity_poly.pdbx_seq_one_letter_code
_entity_poly.pdbx_strand_id
1 'polypeptide(L)'
;IFMCKMRLTRTRWTICTISILLIFYKTTDIGRNEAHQKTGSTGKSEPSSTRLMANGSGKLFGFSLSDLSDMGVGWKINATLVTIIRKDVLRFLDVERDVSVVKSSFKQGDTVHYVLDRRRTFNISQTLHSLLPEVSPLKNKTFKTCAIVGNSGILLKSRCGKEIDSHGFVIRRCNLAPLEEFADDVGLRSDFTTMNPSVIPRVFGGLRDERQRESFILRLQQLNNSVLWIPAFMVKGGERHVEIVNELILKHKLKVRTAYPSLRLIHAVRGYWLTNKINIKRPSTGLLMYTMATRFCDEIHLYGFWPFPKDGNRNTVKYHYYDGLKYRYFSSAGPHRMPLEFKTLKTLHSKGALKLTTSECTYA
;
A
#
# COMPACT_ATOMS: atom_id res chain seq x y z
N ILE A 1 5.55 -65.65 25.85
CA ILE A 1 4.16 -66.13 25.71
C ILE A 1 3.24 -65.03 26.25
N PHE A 2 2.47 -64.44 25.34
CA PHE A 2 1.23 -63.66 25.52
C PHE A 2 1.15 -62.49 26.52
N MET A 3 1.07 -61.29 25.92
CA MET A 3 0.18 -60.20 26.35
C MET A 3 -1.29 -60.67 26.33
N CYS A 4 -2.07 -60.47 27.39
CA CYS A 4 -3.48 -60.05 27.31
C CYS A 4 -4.14 -59.85 28.69
N LYS A 5 -5.03 -58.85 28.77
CA LYS A 5 -6.10 -58.62 29.79
C LYS A 5 -5.61 -58.21 31.19
N MET A 6 -6.01 -57.09 31.79
CA MET A 6 -7.33 -56.46 31.83
C MET A 6 -7.23 -54.92 31.87
N ARG A 7 -7.63 -54.27 30.77
CA ARG A 7 -8.10 -52.87 30.70
C ARG A 7 -9.59 -52.96 30.40
N LEU A 8 -10.49 -52.82 31.38
CA LEU A 8 -11.92 -52.80 31.07
C LEU A 8 -12.83 -52.18 32.15
N THR A 9 -12.61 -50.94 32.56
CA THR A 9 -13.63 -50.15 33.31
C THR A 9 -13.42 -48.63 33.21
N ARG A 10 -13.08 -48.09 32.02
CA ARG A 10 -13.06 -46.62 31.81
C ARG A 10 -13.59 -46.14 30.45
N THR A 11 -14.31 -47.00 29.73
CA THR A 11 -14.74 -46.79 28.33
C THR A 11 -16.26 -46.71 28.16
N ARG A 12 -17.02 -46.43 29.22
CA ARG A 12 -18.49 -46.31 29.14
C ARG A 12 -19.05 -44.90 29.31
N TRP A 13 -18.20 -43.90 29.61
CA TRP A 13 -18.62 -42.49 29.74
C TRP A 13 -18.14 -41.58 28.60
N THR A 14 -17.16 -42.03 27.80
CA THR A 14 -16.63 -41.28 26.65
C THR A 14 -17.36 -41.56 25.32
N ILE A 15 -18.23 -42.57 25.27
CA ILE A 15 -18.98 -42.92 24.04
C ILE A 15 -20.32 -42.17 23.97
N CYS A 16 -20.98 -41.88 25.11
CA CYS A 16 -22.23 -41.11 25.10
C CYS A 16 -22.05 -39.63 24.73
N THR A 17 -20.90 -39.01 25.02
CA THR A 17 -20.67 -37.59 24.70
C THR A 17 -20.30 -37.37 23.23
N ILE A 18 -19.64 -38.35 22.59
CA ILE A 18 -19.28 -38.28 21.16
C ILE A 18 -20.51 -38.49 20.26
N SER A 19 -21.46 -39.33 20.67
CA SER A 19 -22.70 -39.56 19.90
C SER A 19 -23.63 -38.33 19.88
N ILE A 20 -23.68 -37.53 20.96
CA ILE A 20 -24.53 -36.32 21.02
C ILE A 20 -23.92 -35.18 20.18
N LEU A 21 -22.59 -35.05 20.15
CA LEU A 21 -21.89 -34.04 19.33
C LEU A 21 -22.02 -34.30 17.82
N LEU A 22 -22.05 -35.56 17.38
CA LEU A 22 -22.25 -35.90 15.96
C LEU A 22 -23.70 -35.68 15.50
N ILE A 23 -24.69 -35.84 16.37
CA ILE A 23 -26.11 -35.55 16.05
C ILE A 23 -26.35 -34.03 15.94
N PHE A 24 -25.71 -33.22 16.79
CA PHE A 24 -25.77 -31.75 16.68
C PHE A 24 -25.06 -31.21 15.44
N TYR A 25 -23.93 -31.81 15.04
CA TYR A 25 -23.23 -31.40 13.83
C TYR A 25 -24.00 -31.78 12.55
N LYS A 26 -24.72 -32.91 12.55
CA LYS A 26 -25.49 -33.36 11.38
C LYS A 26 -26.85 -32.65 11.22
N THR A 27 -27.46 -32.19 12.32
CA THR A 27 -28.72 -31.42 12.26
C THR A 27 -28.50 -29.94 11.91
N THR A 28 -27.36 -29.36 12.28
CA THR A 28 -26.98 -27.99 11.88
C THR A 28 -26.55 -27.89 10.40
N ASP A 29 -26.05 -28.99 9.81
CA ASP A 29 -25.68 -29.04 8.38
C ASP A 29 -26.91 -29.26 7.46
N ILE A 30 -27.93 -29.97 7.93
CA ILE A 30 -29.22 -30.14 7.20
C ILE A 30 -30.04 -28.84 7.21
N GLY A 31 -30.10 -28.12 8.35
CA GLY A 31 -30.80 -26.83 8.43
C GLY A 31 -30.14 -25.69 7.64
N ARG A 32 -28.85 -25.82 7.29
CA ARG A 32 -28.10 -24.81 6.53
C ARG A 32 -28.19 -25.02 5.00
N ASN A 33 -28.44 -26.26 4.56
CA ASN A 33 -28.62 -26.58 3.14
C ASN A 33 -30.05 -26.30 2.63
N GLU A 34 -31.08 -26.36 3.47
CA GLU A 34 -32.46 -26.04 3.05
C GLU A 34 -32.76 -24.53 2.95
N ALA A 35 -32.03 -23.68 3.69
CA ALA A 35 -32.17 -22.22 3.57
C ALA A 35 -31.55 -21.64 2.29
N HIS A 36 -30.75 -22.41 1.56
CA HIS A 36 -30.08 -21.96 0.32
C HIS A 36 -30.80 -22.34 -0.97
N GLN A 37 -31.99 -22.96 -0.91
CA GLN A 37 -32.71 -23.44 -2.10
C GLN A 37 -34.12 -22.86 -2.34
N LYS A 38 -34.55 -21.86 -1.56
CA LYS A 38 -35.77 -21.09 -1.85
C LYS A 38 -35.55 -19.59 -1.71
N THR A 39 -35.14 -18.96 -2.80
CA THR A 39 -35.49 -17.57 -3.20
C THR A 39 -34.84 -17.31 -4.56
N GLY A 40 -35.36 -18.01 -5.59
CA GLY A 40 -35.13 -17.66 -6.99
C GLY A 40 -36.37 -16.97 -7.55
N SER A 41 -36.14 -15.89 -8.31
CA SER A 41 -37.09 -15.15 -9.16
C SER A 41 -37.73 -13.89 -8.55
N THR A 42 -37.04 -12.77 -8.76
CA THR A 42 -37.47 -11.58 -9.56
C THR A 42 -36.92 -10.30 -8.91
N GLY A 43 -35.84 -9.78 -9.49
CA GLY A 43 -35.26 -8.49 -9.11
C GLY A 43 -33.92 -8.32 -9.81
N LYS A 44 -33.86 -7.44 -10.82
CA LYS A 44 -32.63 -7.09 -11.55
C LYS A 44 -31.56 -6.66 -10.54
N SER A 45 -30.56 -7.51 -10.31
CA SER A 45 -29.42 -7.21 -9.44
C SER A 45 -28.24 -6.74 -10.28
N GLU A 46 -27.69 -5.57 -9.92
CA GLU A 46 -26.45 -5.02 -10.46
C GLU A 46 -25.27 -5.99 -10.26
N PRO A 47 -24.31 -6.07 -11.20
CA PRO A 47 -23.23 -7.04 -11.11
C PRO A 47 -22.28 -6.76 -9.94
N SER A 48 -22.09 -7.77 -9.09
CA SER A 48 -21.14 -7.77 -7.97
C SER A 48 -19.68 -7.71 -8.44
N SER A 49 -18.93 -6.75 -7.86
CA SER A 49 -17.49 -6.47 -8.03
C SER A 49 -16.58 -7.69 -7.89
N THR A 50 -16.99 -8.72 -7.13
CA THR A 50 -16.19 -9.93 -6.92
C THR A 50 -15.89 -10.68 -8.23
N ARG A 51 -16.78 -10.60 -9.23
CA ARG A 51 -16.54 -11.22 -10.55
C ARG A 51 -15.61 -10.38 -11.43
N LEU A 52 -15.58 -9.06 -11.26
CA LEU A 52 -14.80 -8.16 -12.10
C LEU A 52 -13.29 -8.34 -11.88
N MET A 53 -12.82 -8.61 -10.65
CA MET A 53 -11.39 -8.87 -10.39
C MET A 53 -10.97 -10.34 -10.56
N ALA A 54 -11.93 -11.28 -10.59
CA ALA A 54 -11.68 -12.72 -10.53
C ALA A 54 -11.50 -13.43 -11.89
N ASN A 55 -11.98 -12.86 -13.01
CA ASN A 55 -11.94 -13.51 -14.34
C ASN A 55 -10.52 -13.63 -14.98
N GLY A 56 -9.44 -13.51 -14.21
CA GLY A 56 -8.06 -13.72 -14.65
C GLY A 56 -7.45 -15.07 -14.28
N SER A 57 -8.25 -16.04 -13.83
CA SER A 57 -7.79 -17.39 -13.46
C SER A 57 -7.60 -18.30 -14.69
N GLY A 58 -6.72 -17.90 -15.60
CA GLY A 58 -6.17 -18.75 -16.66
C GLY A 58 -4.70 -19.05 -16.37
N LYS A 59 -4.36 -20.35 -16.27
CA LYS A 59 -3.03 -20.99 -16.20
C LYS A 59 -1.88 -20.19 -15.56
N LEU A 60 -1.57 -20.56 -14.32
CA LEU A 60 -0.24 -20.38 -13.72
C LEU A 60 0.78 -21.13 -14.61
N PHE A 61 1.86 -20.46 -15.01
CA PHE A 61 2.91 -20.87 -15.97
C PHE A 61 2.73 -20.37 -17.41
N GLY A 62 3.57 -19.39 -17.79
CA GLY A 62 3.68 -18.81 -19.13
C GLY A 62 3.63 -17.28 -19.12
N PHE A 63 4.74 -16.61 -18.78
CA PHE A 63 4.89 -15.17 -18.97
C PHE A 63 5.57 -14.94 -20.33
N SER A 64 4.85 -14.42 -21.32
CA SER A 64 5.47 -13.95 -22.57
C SER A 64 5.84 -12.48 -22.42
N LEU A 65 7.10 -12.14 -22.71
CA LEU A 65 7.59 -10.75 -22.74
C LEU A 65 6.91 -9.91 -23.84
N SER A 66 6.21 -10.53 -24.79
CA SER A 66 5.54 -9.85 -25.91
C SER A 66 4.32 -9.02 -25.48
N ASP A 67 3.72 -9.26 -24.32
CA ASP A 67 2.54 -8.51 -23.83
C ASP A 67 2.92 -7.17 -23.16
N LEU A 68 4.15 -6.68 -23.37
CA LEU A 68 4.73 -5.51 -22.71
C LEU A 68 4.85 -4.28 -23.61
N SER A 69 4.61 -4.39 -24.93
CA SER A 69 5.00 -3.36 -25.90
C SER A 69 3.90 -2.36 -26.29
N ASP A 70 2.67 -2.46 -25.77
CA ASP A 70 1.59 -1.54 -26.16
C ASP A 70 0.67 -1.17 -24.99
N MET A 71 1.12 -0.23 -24.14
CA MET A 71 0.33 0.29 -23.00
C MET A 71 0.06 1.81 -23.07
N GLY A 72 0.50 2.48 -24.14
CA GLY A 72 0.42 3.94 -24.26
C GLY A 72 -0.68 4.45 -25.20
N VAL A 73 -0.99 3.72 -26.28
CA VAL A 73 -1.87 4.21 -27.33
C VAL A 73 -3.31 3.73 -27.08
N GLY A 74 -4.24 4.67 -26.88
CA GLY A 74 -5.68 4.35 -26.82
C GLY A 74 -6.23 3.97 -25.44
N TRP A 75 -5.47 4.13 -24.35
CA TRP A 75 -6.03 3.96 -23.00
C TRP A 75 -7.16 4.99 -22.76
N LYS A 76 -8.30 4.52 -22.26
CA LYS A 76 -9.45 5.35 -21.87
C LYS A 76 -9.92 5.00 -20.47
N ILE A 77 -10.31 6.03 -19.73
CA ILE A 77 -10.86 5.88 -18.39
C ILE A 77 -12.25 5.21 -18.44
N ASN A 78 -12.46 4.23 -17.56
CA ASN A 78 -13.75 3.63 -17.31
C ASN A 78 -14.33 4.22 -16.02
N ALA A 79 -15.03 5.34 -16.14
CA ALA A 79 -15.56 6.10 -14.99
C ALA A 79 -16.49 5.27 -14.10
N THR A 80 -17.27 4.35 -14.68
CA THR A 80 -18.16 3.45 -13.95
C THR A 80 -17.37 2.50 -13.05
N LEU A 81 -16.32 1.88 -13.59
CA LEU A 81 -15.45 0.99 -12.82
C LEU A 81 -14.71 1.75 -11.71
N VAL A 82 -14.21 2.94 -12.00
CA VAL A 82 -13.57 3.82 -10.99
C VAL A 82 -14.53 4.12 -9.85
N THR A 83 -15.79 4.44 -10.16
CA THR A 83 -16.82 4.72 -9.14
C THR A 83 -17.14 3.49 -8.30
N ILE A 84 -17.22 2.30 -8.89
CA ILE A 84 -17.42 1.03 -8.17
C ILE A 84 -16.27 0.79 -7.21
N ILE A 85 -15.02 0.87 -7.68
CA ILE A 85 -13.82 0.69 -6.84
C ILE A 85 -13.82 1.70 -5.69
N ARG A 86 -14.14 2.97 -5.96
CA ARG A 86 -14.21 4.03 -4.95
C ARG A 86 -15.24 3.72 -3.86
N LYS A 87 -16.43 3.21 -4.23
CA LYS A 87 -17.48 2.79 -3.29
C LYS A 87 -17.07 1.56 -2.49
N ASP A 88 -16.41 0.59 -3.12
CA ASP A 88 -15.96 -0.62 -2.44
C ASP A 88 -14.85 -0.33 -1.44
N VAL A 89 -13.86 0.50 -1.80
CA VAL A 89 -12.77 0.91 -0.90
C VAL A 89 -13.30 1.66 0.32
N LEU A 90 -14.35 2.48 0.16
CA LEU A 90 -14.97 3.22 1.28
C LEU A 90 -15.47 2.31 2.40
N ARG A 91 -15.87 1.07 2.09
CA ARG A 91 -16.34 0.10 3.10
C ARG A 91 -15.21 -0.38 4.02
N PHE A 92 -13.96 -0.23 3.60
CA PHE A 92 -12.79 -0.69 4.34
C PHE A 92 -11.97 0.47 4.93
N LEU A 93 -11.92 1.61 4.23
CA LEU A 93 -11.00 2.69 4.49
C LEU A 93 -11.72 4.04 4.50
N ASP A 94 -11.52 4.80 5.57
CA ASP A 94 -11.90 6.21 5.65
C ASP A 94 -10.63 7.06 5.53
N VAL A 95 -10.40 7.65 4.35
CA VAL A 95 -9.15 8.35 4.08
C VAL A 95 -8.92 9.54 5.01
N GLU A 96 -9.99 10.20 5.47
CA GLU A 96 -9.84 11.35 6.36
C GLU A 96 -9.29 10.93 7.72
N ARG A 97 -9.68 9.76 8.22
CA ARG A 97 -9.21 9.22 9.51
C ARG A 97 -7.95 8.38 9.39
N ASP A 98 -7.77 7.72 8.25
CA ASP A 98 -6.73 6.72 8.07
C ASP A 98 -5.43 7.28 7.45
N VAL A 99 -5.48 8.42 6.73
CA VAL A 99 -4.28 9.08 6.18
C VAL A 99 -3.32 9.54 7.27
N SER A 100 -3.85 10.11 8.34
CA SER A 100 -3.10 10.56 9.50
C SER A 100 -3.94 10.46 10.75
N VAL A 101 -3.32 10.00 11.83
CA VAL A 101 -3.82 10.26 13.18
C VAL A 101 -3.75 11.76 13.45
N VAL A 102 -4.70 12.26 14.23
CA VAL A 102 -4.78 13.68 14.58
C VAL A 102 -4.36 13.89 16.03
N LYS A 103 -4.01 15.13 16.38
CA LYS A 103 -3.52 15.49 17.73
C LYS A 103 -4.48 15.07 18.84
N SER A 104 -5.80 15.19 18.63
CA SER A 104 -6.81 14.77 19.61
C SER A 104 -6.91 13.24 19.81
N SER A 105 -6.29 12.44 18.96
CA SER A 105 -6.32 10.97 19.06
C SER A 105 -5.38 10.41 20.12
N PHE A 106 -4.37 11.18 20.55
CA PHE A 106 -3.36 10.75 21.50
C PHE A 106 -3.02 11.84 22.50
N LYS A 107 -2.59 11.43 23.68
CA LYS A 107 -1.93 12.28 24.67
C LYS A 107 -0.44 11.95 24.70
N GLN A 108 0.36 12.91 25.17
CA GLN A 108 1.78 12.67 25.42
C GLN A 108 1.95 11.53 26.43
N GLY A 109 2.85 10.59 26.13
CA GLY A 109 3.09 9.41 26.97
C GLY A 109 2.15 8.23 26.71
N ASP A 110 1.14 8.39 25.85
CA ASP A 110 0.28 7.27 25.45
C ASP A 110 1.10 6.11 24.87
N THR A 111 0.77 4.90 25.29
CA THR A 111 1.42 3.67 24.83
C THR A 111 0.67 3.10 23.63
N VAL A 112 1.35 2.95 22.50
CA VAL A 112 0.78 2.45 21.26
C VAL A 112 1.52 1.20 20.81
N HIS A 113 0.77 0.20 20.35
CA HIS A 113 1.34 -1.04 19.83
C HIS A 113 1.78 -0.88 18.38
N TYR A 114 2.91 -1.50 18.02
CA TYR A 114 3.31 -1.57 16.61
C TYR A 114 2.30 -2.40 15.81
N VAL A 115 1.96 -1.91 14.62
CA VAL A 115 0.92 -2.52 13.78
C VAL A 115 1.26 -3.95 13.37
N LEU A 116 2.55 -4.21 13.09
CA LEU A 116 3.03 -5.52 12.63
C LEU A 116 3.68 -6.37 13.71
N ASP A 117 3.92 -5.80 14.90
CA ASP A 117 4.40 -6.52 16.07
C ASP A 117 3.63 -6.06 17.30
N ARG A 118 2.43 -6.63 17.49
CA ARG A 118 1.51 -6.25 18.57
C ARG A 118 2.07 -6.52 19.97
N ARG A 119 3.13 -7.33 20.10
CA ARG A 119 3.77 -7.60 21.39
C ARG A 119 4.68 -6.46 21.85
N ARG A 120 5.00 -5.53 20.95
CA ARG A 120 5.88 -4.41 21.21
C ARG A 120 5.07 -3.13 21.21
N THR A 121 5.45 -2.23 22.11
CA THR A 121 4.86 -0.92 22.28
C THR A 121 5.90 0.16 22.10
N PHE A 122 5.43 1.39 21.89
CA PHE A 122 6.23 2.60 21.97
C PHE A 122 5.37 3.71 22.58
N ASN A 123 6.02 4.72 23.16
CA ASN A 123 5.34 5.84 23.78
C ASN A 123 5.31 7.03 22.82
N ILE A 124 4.20 7.75 22.80
CA ILE A 124 4.06 8.98 22.04
C ILE A 124 4.94 10.06 22.68
N SER A 125 6.00 10.46 21.97
CA SER A 125 6.90 11.52 22.40
C SER A 125 6.25 12.90 22.26
N GLN A 126 6.81 13.89 22.97
CA GLN A 126 6.35 15.27 22.87
C GLN A 126 6.53 15.83 21.46
N THR A 127 7.64 15.50 20.80
CA THR A 127 7.94 15.99 19.44
C THR A 127 6.96 15.40 18.43
N LEU A 128 6.65 14.10 18.52
CA LEU A 128 5.70 13.44 17.65
C LEU A 128 4.30 14.01 17.85
N HIS A 129 3.85 14.17 19.10
CA HIS A 129 2.54 14.78 19.39
C HIS A 129 2.44 16.23 18.91
N SER A 130 3.52 17.02 19.02
CA SER A 130 3.56 18.40 18.52
C SER A 130 3.38 18.49 17.01
N LEU A 131 3.92 17.51 16.28
CA LEU A 131 3.84 17.40 14.82
C LEU A 131 2.59 16.67 14.31
N LEU A 132 1.71 16.19 15.18
CA LEU A 132 0.43 15.64 14.74
C LEU A 132 -0.46 16.75 14.18
N PRO A 133 -1.10 16.54 13.02
CA PRO A 133 -2.01 17.53 12.48
C PRO A 133 -3.28 17.64 13.36
N GLU A 134 -3.82 18.85 13.48
CA GLU A 134 -5.10 19.06 14.18
C GLU A 134 -6.28 18.50 13.37
N VAL A 135 -6.20 18.65 12.05
CA VAL A 135 -7.19 18.17 11.08
C VAL A 135 -6.48 17.36 10.01
N SER A 136 -7.14 16.31 9.54
CA SER A 136 -6.61 15.47 8.47
C SER A 136 -6.16 16.28 7.24
N PRO A 137 -4.92 16.07 6.73
CA PRO A 137 -4.39 16.82 5.59
C PRO A 137 -5.21 16.71 4.31
N LEU A 138 -6.05 15.68 4.19
CA LEU A 138 -6.88 15.39 3.01
C LEU A 138 -8.38 15.59 3.27
N LYS A 139 -8.77 16.21 4.39
CA LYS A 139 -10.18 16.47 4.70
C LYS A 139 -10.85 17.32 3.62
N ASN A 140 -11.99 16.86 3.10
CA ASN A 140 -12.75 17.53 2.04
C ASN A 140 -11.91 17.91 0.80
N LYS A 141 -10.85 17.14 0.49
CA LYS A 141 -10.03 17.35 -0.70
C LYS A 141 -10.39 16.33 -1.77
N THR A 142 -10.64 16.82 -2.97
CA THR A 142 -10.84 16.01 -4.18
C THR A 142 -10.05 16.61 -5.32
N PHE A 143 -9.37 15.77 -6.11
CA PHE A 143 -8.53 16.18 -7.22
C PHE A 143 -8.96 15.45 -8.50
N LYS A 144 -8.97 16.17 -9.62
CA LYS A 144 -9.34 15.60 -10.92
C LYS A 144 -8.34 14.54 -11.38
N THR A 145 -7.06 14.89 -11.37
CA THR A 145 -5.97 14.03 -11.82
C THR A 145 -4.91 13.90 -10.72
N CYS A 146 -4.48 12.67 -10.47
CA CYS A 146 -3.43 12.37 -9.50
C CYS A 146 -2.33 11.52 -10.13
N ALA A 147 -1.09 11.94 -9.97
CA ALA A 147 0.08 11.14 -10.30
C ALA A 147 0.62 10.47 -9.05
N ILE A 148 0.81 9.15 -9.09
CA ILE A 148 1.50 8.40 -8.05
C ILE A 148 2.81 7.89 -8.63
N VAL A 149 3.92 8.40 -8.11
CA VAL A 149 5.26 8.12 -8.60
C VAL A 149 5.93 7.12 -7.66
N GLY A 150 6.17 5.92 -8.15
CA GLY A 150 6.99 4.88 -7.53
C GLY A 150 8.48 5.16 -7.72
N ASN A 151 9.31 4.27 -7.16
CA ASN A 151 10.77 4.47 -7.17
C ASN A 151 11.49 3.69 -8.25
N SER A 152 10.80 2.89 -9.07
CA SER A 152 11.48 1.98 -9.99
C SER A 152 12.38 2.71 -10.99
N GLY A 153 13.51 2.08 -11.33
CA GLY A 153 14.44 2.57 -12.35
C GLY A 153 13.86 2.60 -13.76
N ILE A 154 12.64 2.10 -13.98
CA ILE A 154 11.92 2.23 -15.26
C ILE A 154 11.67 3.70 -15.65
N LEU A 155 11.74 4.62 -14.68
CA LEU A 155 11.59 6.05 -14.92
C LEU A 155 12.82 6.68 -15.59
N LEU A 156 13.99 6.04 -15.52
CA LEU A 156 15.21 6.60 -16.10
C LEU A 156 15.07 6.71 -17.62
N LYS A 157 15.32 7.92 -18.14
CA LYS A 157 15.15 8.30 -19.55
C LYS A 157 13.71 8.25 -20.07
N SER A 158 12.72 8.18 -19.17
CA SER A 158 11.31 8.17 -19.55
C SER A 158 10.78 9.53 -19.99
N ARG A 159 11.46 10.64 -19.63
CA ARG A 159 11.02 12.02 -19.91
C ARG A 159 9.61 12.35 -19.40
N CYS A 160 9.13 11.59 -18.41
CA CYS A 160 7.79 11.73 -17.85
C CYS A 160 7.65 12.91 -16.87
N GLY A 161 8.71 13.67 -16.58
CA GLY A 161 8.70 14.71 -15.55
C GLY A 161 7.66 15.80 -15.81
N LYS A 162 7.55 16.27 -17.05
CA LYS A 162 6.55 17.27 -17.47
C LYS A 162 5.12 16.74 -17.33
N GLU A 163 4.88 15.50 -17.74
CA GLU A 163 3.56 14.86 -17.60
C GLU A 163 3.18 14.72 -16.12
N ILE A 164 4.10 14.28 -15.27
CA ILE A 164 3.88 14.11 -13.83
C ILE A 164 3.52 15.44 -13.18
N ASP A 165 4.28 16.50 -13.47
CA ASP A 165 4.08 17.82 -12.84
C ASP A 165 2.79 18.51 -13.31
N SER A 166 2.24 18.12 -14.47
CA SER A 166 0.95 18.61 -14.99
C SER A 166 -0.27 18.15 -14.19
N HIS A 167 -0.14 17.11 -13.35
CA HIS A 167 -1.26 16.56 -12.58
C HIS A 167 -1.72 17.49 -11.46
N GLY A 168 -3.01 17.42 -11.10
CA GLY A 168 -3.58 18.25 -10.03
C GLY A 168 -3.01 17.95 -8.64
N PHE A 169 -2.58 16.71 -8.40
CA PHE A 169 -1.98 16.28 -7.15
C PHE A 169 -0.92 15.19 -7.37
N VAL A 170 0.29 15.39 -6.85
CA VAL A 170 1.40 14.44 -7.04
C VAL A 170 1.80 13.77 -5.73
N ILE A 171 1.66 12.44 -5.70
CA ILE A 171 2.05 11.56 -4.59
C ILE A 171 3.38 10.88 -4.95
N ARG A 172 4.46 11.30 -4.31
CA ARG A 172 5.80 10.74 -4.52
C ARG A 172 6.15 9.71 -3.46
N ARG A 173 6.52 8.51 -3.90
CA ARG A 173 6.97 7.42 -3.01
C ARG A 173 8.47 7.42 -2.76
N CYS A 174 9.08 8.59 -2.78
CA CYS A 174 10.52 8.71 -2.98
C CYS A 174 11.39 8.39 -1.76
N ASN A 175 10.85 8.20 -0.55
CA ASN A 175 11.66 8.19 0.68
C ASN A 175 12.65 9.39 0.71
N LEU A 176 12.19 10.55 0.24
CA LEU A 176 13.02 11.74 0.02
C LEU A 176 14.17 11.52 -0.98
N ALA A 177 13.90 10.88 -2.12
CA ALA A 177 14.84 10.78 -3.24
C ALA A 177 15.25 12.18 -3.76
N PRO A 178 16.48 12.34 -4.28
CA PRO A 178 16.86 13.54 -5.00
C PRO A 178 15.98 13.71 -6.23
N LEU A 179 15.37 14.89 -6.40
CA LEU A 179 14.50 15.19 -7.55
C LEU A 179 15.22 16.00 -8.62
N GLU A 180 16.11 16.91 -8.23
CA GLU A 180 16.79 17.83 -9.16
C GLU A 180 17.57 17.10 -10.25
N GLU A 181 18.33 16.05 -9.89
CA GLU A 181 19.12 15.24 -10.82
C GLU A 181 18.26 14.42 -11.80
N PHE A 182 16.98 14.21 -11.49
CA PHE A 182 16.07 13.35 -12.26
C PHE A 182 14.82 14.11 -12.73
N ALA A 183 14.87 15.44 -12.72
CA ALA A 183 13.71 16.31 -12.96
C ALA A 183 13.02 16.01 -14.31
N ASP A 184 13.81 15.74 -15.35
CA ASP A 184 13.29 15.38 -16.67
C ASP A 184 12.44 14.11 -16.67
N ASP A 185 12.78 13.15 -15.80
CA ASP A 185 12.14 11.84 -15.74
C ASP A 185 11.01 11.79 -14.72
N VAL A 186 11.17 12.41 -13.55
CA VAL A 186 10.26 12.24 -12.40
C VAL A 186 9.56 13.54 -11.96
N GLY A 187 9.94 14.67 -12.53
CA GLY A 187 9.41 15.99 -12.22
C GLY A 187 9.88 16.53 -10.87
N LEU A 188 9.57 17.80 -10.60
CA LEU A 188 9.92 18.49 -9.36
C LEU A 188 8.73 18.65 -8.40
N ARG A 189 7.48 18.62 -8.89
CA ARG A 189 6.28 18.90 -8.08
C ARG A 189 5.83 17.74 -7.20
N SER A 190 5.92 17.87 -5.87
CA SER A 190 5.47 16.83 -4.92
C SER A 190 4.52 17.44 -3.91
N ASP A 191 3.25 17.04 -3.88
CA ASP A 191 2.27 17.52 -2.89
C ASP A 191 2.20 16.62 -1.66
N PHE A 192 2.51 15.33 -1.83
CA PHE A 192 2.51 14.32 -0.78
C PHE A 192 3.70 13.37 -0.99
N THR A 193 4.57 13.24 0.01
CA THR A 193 5.75 12.37 -0.07
C THR A 193 5.76 11.36 1.08
N THR A 194 6.13 10.12 0.80
CA THR A 194 6.27 9.09 1.84
C THR A 194 7.73 8.95 2.28
N MET A 195 7.99 8.89 3.58
CA MET A 195 9.32 8.64 4.13
C MET A 195 9.29 7.47 5.11
N ASN A 196 9.77 6.30 4.64
CA ASN A 196 9.96 5.16 5.53
C ASN A 196 11.15 5.42 6.48
N PRO A 197 11.01 5.23 7.81
CA PRO A 197 12.10 5.43 8.77
C PRO A 197 13.38 4.64 8.44
N SER A 198 13.26 3.51 7.75
CA SER A 198 14.42 2.72 7.32
C SER A 198 15.34 3.42 6.31
N VAL A 199 14.90 4.52 5.67
CA VAL A 199 15.75 5.30 4.76
C VAL A 199 16.85 6.06 5.51
N ILE A 200 16.58 6.46 6.75
CA ILE A 200 17.50 7.24 7.57
C ILE A 200 18.84 6.52 7.79
N PRO A 201 18.89 5.28 8.32
CA PRO A 201 20.15 4.55 8.45
C PRO A 201 20.74 4.11 7.12
N ARG A 202 19.93 3.93 6.07
CA ARG A 202 20.37 3.34 4.79
C ARG A 202 20.98 4.34 3.81
N VAL A 203 20.38 5.52 3.68
CA VAL A 203 20.77 6.55 2.71
C VAL A 203 21.50 7.69 3.41
N PHE A 204 21.08 8.05 4.62
CA PHE A 204 21.63 9.18 5.36
C PHE A 204 22.55 8.75 6.51
N GLY A 205 23.05 7.50 6.52
CA GLY A 205 23.99 7.00 7.53
C GLY A 205 23.51 7.11 8.98
N GLY A 206 22.20 7.22 9.20
CA GLY A 206 21.61 7.43 10.53
C GLY A 206 21.66 8.88 11.02
N LEU A 207 21.96 9.84 10.14
CA LEU A 207 22.10 11.27 10.43
C LEU A 207 23.19 11.56 11.48
N ARG A 208 24.23 10.70 11.49
CA ARG A 208 25.38 10.81 12.39
C ARG A 208 26.37 11.88 11.93
N ASP A 209 26.59 11.98 10.62
CA ASP A 209 27.44 13.00 9.99
C ASP A 209 26.66 14.30 9.77
N GLU A 210 27.29 15.44 10.01
CA GLU A 210 26.71 16.77 9.77
C GLU A 210 26.38 16.96 8.30
N ARG A 211 27.25 16.53 7.37
CA ARG A 211 26.98 16.65 5.93
C ARG A 211 25.72 15.91 5.49
N GLN A 212 25.50 14.72 6.05
CA GLN A 212 24.31 13.92 5.77
C GLN A 212 23.06 14.56 6.39
N ARG A 213 23.19 15.20 7.56
CA ARG A 213 22.12 15.94 8.20
C ARG A 213 21.74 17.19 7.41
N GLU A 214 22.71 17.96 6.95
CA GLU A 214 22.49 19.13 6.10
C GLU A 214 21.79 18.74 4.79
N SER A 215 22.29 17.70 4.10
CA SER A 215 21.65 17.17 2.89
C SER A 215 20.19 16.73 3.15
N PHE A 216 19.93 16.11 4.29
CA PHE A 216 18.58 15.72 4.69
C PHE A 216 17.67 16.93 4.96
N ILE A 217 18.17 17.96 5.65
CA ILE A 217 17.44 19.21 5.91
C ILE A 217 17.10 19.92 4.60
N LEU A 218 18.05 20.01 3.66
CA LEU A 218 17.83 20.60 2.34
C LEU A 218 16.69 19.87 1.59
N ARG A 219 16.69 18.53 1.61
CA ARG A 219 15.59 17.74 1.01
C ARG A 219 14.24 17.98 1.66
N LEU A 220 14.20 18.19 2.97
CA LEU A 220 12.97 18.53 3.68
C LEU A 220 12.50 19.96 3.37
N GLN A 221 13.42 20.91 3.21
CA GLN A 221 13.10 22.29 2.81
C GLN A 221 12.48 22.35 1.42
N GLN A 222 12.95 21.54 0.48
CA GLN A 222 12.40 21.43 -0.88
C GLN A 222 10.94 20.97 -0.90
N LEU A 223 10.43 20.33 0.15
CA LEU A 223 9.02 19.92 0.21
C LEU A 223 8.05 21.09 0.33
N ASN A 224 8.50 22.30 0.73
CA ASN A 224 7.74 23.55 0.68
C ASN A 224 6.20 23.44 0.84
N ASN A 225 5.73 23.22 2.06
CA ASN A 225 4.33 22.99 2.47
C ASN A 225 3.69 21.68 2.01
N SER A 226 4.43 20.73 1.46
CA SER A 226 3.90 19.40 1.12
C SER A 226 3.75 18.49 2.34
N VAL A 227 2.95 17.45 2.15
CA VAL A 227 2.68 16.48 3.21
C VAL A 227 3.80 15.45 3.27
N LEU A 228 4.51 15.38 4.40
CA LEU A 228 5.47 14.32 4.71
C LEU A 228 4.78 13.21 5.50
N TRP A 229 4.56 12.09 4.83
CA TRP A 229 3.88 10.94 5.40
C TRP A 229 4.87 9.91 5.95
N ILE A 230 4.86 9.74 7.28
CA ILE A 230 5.84 8.93 8.02
C ILE A 230 5.11 7.76 8.69
N PRO A 231 5.29 6.51 8.22
CA PRO A 231 4.71 5.33 8.84
C PRO A 231 5.45 4.93 10.14
N ALA A 232 5.37 5.79 11.15
CA ALA A 232 6.08 5.64 12.43
C ALA A 232 5.67 4.38 13.21
N PHE A 233 4.42 3.95 13.08
CA PHE A 233 3.83 2.89 13.91
C PHE A 233 3.95 1.47 13.29
N MET A 234 4.56 1.35 12.12
CA MET A 234 4.47 0.10 11.35
C MET A 234 5.38 -1.00 11.84
N VAL A 235 6.66 -0.70 12.15
CA VAL A 235 7.69 -1.70 12.49
C VAL A 235 8.57 -1.14 13.59
N LYS A 236 8.95 -2.00 14.55
CA LYS A 236 9.94 -1.68 15.58
C LYS A 236 11.32 -1.36 14.97
N GLY A 237 12.05 -0.42 15.56
CA GLY A 237 13.40 0.02 15.17
C GLY A 237 13.41 1.33 14.37
N GLY A 238 12.23 1.83 14.01
CA GLY A 238 12.07 3.13 13.35
C GLY A 238 11.90 4.31 14.31
N GLU A 239 11.53 4.07 15.57
CA GLU A 239 11.13 5.08 16.54
C GLU A 239 12.19 6.16 16.76
N ARG A 240 13.44 5.75 17.00
CA ARG A 240 14.56 6.68 17.20
C ARG A 240 14.81 7.54 15.95
N HIS A 241 14.64 6.96 14.77
CA HIS A 241 14.84 7.66 13.51
C HIS A 241 13.72 8.67 13.26
N VAL A 242 12.48 8.31 13.59
CA VAL A 242 11.34 9.24 13.53
C VAL A 242 11.53 10.39 14.51
N GLU A 243 11.98 10.11 15.73
CA GLU A 243 12.24 11.15 16.73
C GLU A 243 13.27 12.17 16.24
N ILE A 244 14.41 11.70 15.72
CA ILE A 244 15.44 12.59 15.16
C ILE A 244 14.88 13.45 14.03
N VAL A 245 14.10 12.86 13.12
CA VAL A 245 13.49 13.64 12.02
C VAL A 245 12.52 14.69 12.55
N ASN A 246 11.68 14.33 13.52
CA ASN A 246 10.74 15.24 14.16
C ASN A 246 11.47 16.41 14.85
N GLU A 247 12.54 16.13 15.61
CA GLU A 247 13.39 17.13 16.24
C GLU A 247 14.00 18.08 15.20
N LEU A 248 14.50 17.56 14.08
CA LEU A 248 15.08 18.38 13.01
C LEU A 248 14.06 19.32 12.37
N ILE A 249 12.83 18.84 12.13
CA ILE A 249 11.73 19.64 11.58
C ILE A 249 11.38 20.78 12.54
N LEU A 250 11.25 20.49 13.84
CA LEU A 250 10.93 21.50 14.86
C LEU A 250 12.07 22.51 15.05
N LYS A 251 13.31 22.02 15.17
CA LYS A 251 14.51 22.86 15.40
C LYS A 251 14.74 23.86 14.27
N HIS A 252 14.60 23.43 13.02
CA HIS A 252 14.82 24.28 11.85
C HIS A 252 13.54 24.96 11.33
N LYS A 253 12.41 24.81 12.05
CA LYS A 253 11.10 25.39 11.69
C LYS A 253 10.72 25.13 10.22
N LEU A 254 10.92 23.88 9.77
CA LEU A 254 10.73 23.52 8.38
C LEU A 254 9.24 23.61 8.01
N LYS A 255 8.94 24.23 6.86
CA LYS A 255 7.59 24.36 6.32
C LYS A 255 7.13 23.04 5.70
N VAL A 256 6.85 22.04 6.52
CA VAL A 256 6.42 20.70 6.10
C VAL A 256 5.21 20.28 6.92
N ARG A 257 4.19 19.72 6.27
CA ARG A 257 3.00 19.18 6.96
C ARG A 257 3.23 17.70 7.24
N THR A 258 3.39 17.32 8.50
CA THR A 258 3.59 15.92 8.87
C THR A 258 2.28 15.14 8.94
N ALA A 259 2.30 13.88 8.50
CA ALA A 259 1.19 12.96 8.57
C ALA A 259 1.67 11.58 9.01
N TYR A 260 0.96 10.96 9.96
CA TYR A 260 1.33 9.66 10.51
C TYR A 260 0.14 8.70 10.38
N PRO A 261 0.21 7.67 9.54
CA PRO A 261 -0.94 6.84 9.21
C PRO A 261 -1.56 6.17 10.42
N SER A 262 -2.87 5.94 10.34
CA SER A 262 -3.58 5.20 11.38
C SER A 262 -3.04 3.77 11.51
N LEU A 263 -3.20 3.21 12.71
CA LEU A 263 -2.84 1.82 13.01
C LEU A 263 -3.69 0.82 12.20
N ARG A 264 -4.85 1.27 11.69
CA ARG A 264 -5.80 0.45 10.94
C ARG A 264 -5.50 0.42 9.43
N LEU A 265 -4.89 1.48 8.89
CA LEU A 265 -4.74 1.70 7.45
C LEU A 265 -4.24 0.46 6.69
N ILE A 266 -3.13 -0.15 7.13
CA ILE A 266 -2.55 -1.32 6.43
C ILE A 266 -3.46 -2.55 6.47
N HIS A 267 -4.19 -2.75 7.58
CA HIS A 267 -5.13 -3.86 7.74
C HIS A 267 -6.39 -3.64 6.91
N ALA A 268 -6.90 -2.40 6.86
CA ALA A 268 -8.02 -2.01 6.00
C ALA A 268 -7.69 -2.25 4.52
N VAL A 269 -6.55 -1.74 4.05
CA VAL A 269 -6.10 -1.96 2.66
C VAL A 269 -5.89 -3.44 2.38
N ARG A 270 -5.23 -4.19 3.28
CA ARG A 270 -5.08 -5.64 3.12
C ARG A 270 -6.44 -6.35 3.04
N GLY A 271 -7.39 -5.98 3.89
CA GLY A 271 -8.75 -6.55 3.91
C GLY A 271 -9.46 -6.37 2.57
N TYR A 272 -9.42 -5.15 2.02
CA TYR A 272 -9.98 -4.86 0.70
C TYR A 272 -9.41 -5.77 -0.40
N TRP A 273 -8.08 -5.87 -0.50
CA TRP A 273 -7.44 -6.70 -1.53
C TRP A 273 -7.71 -8.21 -1.35
N LEU A 274 -7.76 -8.69 -0.11
CA LEU A 274 -8.08 -10.08 0.19
C LEU A 274 -9.53 -10.44 -0.17
N THR A 275 -10.49 -9.56 0.12
CA THR A 275 -11.89 -9.74 -0.28
C THR A 275 -12.03 -9.82 -1.80
N ASN A 276 -11.20 -9.06 -2.52
CA ASN A 276 -11.09 -9.11 -3.98
C ASN A 276 -10.21 -10.27 -4.50
N LYS A 277 -9.95 -11.29 -3.67
CA LYS A 277 -9.20 -12.51 -4.01
C LYS A 277 -7.74 -12.30 -4.41
N ILE A 278 -7.16 -11.15 -4.05
CA ILE A 278 -5.72 -10.89 -4.25
C ILE A 278 -4.99 -11.21 -2.94
N ASN A 279 -4.24 -12.32 -2.92
CA ASN A 279 -3.56 -12.79 -1.70
C ASN A 279 -2.28 -11.99 -1.40
N ILE A 280 -2.44 -10.86 -0.72
CA ILE A 280 -1.36 -9.96 -0.32
C ILE A 280 -1.03 -10.16 1.17
N LYS A 281 0.18 -10.63 1.45
CA LYS A 281 0.68 -10.79 2.83
C LYS A 281 0.81 -9.42 3.52
N ARG A 282 1.53 -8.49 2.88
CA ARG A 282 1.68 -7.10 3.32
C ARG A 282 1.68 -6.19 2.09
N PRO A 283 0.72 -5.25 1.96
CA PRO A 283 0.72 -4.28 0.89
C PRO A 283 2.02 -3.48 0.86
N SER A 284 2.58 -3.25 -0.33
CA SER A 284 3.62 -2.23 -0.49
C SER A 284 3.06 -0.84 -0.22
N THR A 285 3.92 0.14 0.06
CA THR A 285 3.47 1.55 0.14
C THR A 285 2.85 2.01 -1.19
N GLY A 286 3.14 1.36 -2.32
CA GLY A 286 2.61 1.72 -3.65
C GLY A 286 1.16 1.39 -3.76
N LEU A 287 0.84 0.15 -3.42
CA LEU A 287 -0.53 -0.29 -3.36
C LEU A 287 -1.32 0.46 -2.28
N LEU A 288 -0.68 0.79 -1.16
CA LEU A 288 -1.28 1.63 -0.12
C LEU A 288 -1.66 3.01 -0.66
N MET A 289 -0.72 3.72 -1.30
CA MET A 289 -0.97 5.04 -1.88
C MET A 289 -2.02 4.99 -2.99
N TYR A 290 -1.99 3.99 -3.87
CA TYR A 290 -3.04 3.79 -4.87
C TYR A 290 -4.42 3.62 -4.21
N THR A 291 -4.52 2.74 -3.21
CA THR A 291 -5.80 2.46 -2.54
C THR A 291 -6.33 3.72 -1.85
N MET A 292 -5.46 4.50 -1.19
CA MET A 292 -5.84 5.78 -0.59
C MET A 292 -6.28 6.81 -1.63
N ALA A 293 -5.55 6.94 -2.74
CA ALA A 293 -5.84 7.89 -3.82
C ALA A 293 -7.22 7.65 -4.44
N THR A 294 -7.72 6.41 -4.50
CA THR A 294 -9.08 6.14 -5.00
C THR A 294 -10.19 6.92 -4.28
N ARG A 295 -9.93 7.39 -3.05
CA ARG A 295 -10.91 8.12 -2.23
C ARG A 295 -10.93 9.62 -2.48
N PHE A 296 -9.87 10.20 -3.04
CA PHE A 296 -9.75 11.65 -3.24
C PHE A 296 -9.31 12.04 -4.65
N CYS A 297 -9.05 11.09 -5.55
CA CYS A 297 -8.67 11.33 -6.94
C CYS A 297 -9.70 10.76 -7.89
N ASP A 298 -10.12 11.55 -8.89
CA ASP A 298 -11.03 11.09 -9.94
C ASP A 298 -10.33 10.20 -10.96
N GLU A 299 -9.13 10.59 -11.37
CA GLU A 299 -8.28 9.84 -12.31
C GLU A 299 -6.89 9.64 -11.71
N ILE A 300 -6.37 8.41 -11.80
CA ILE A 300 -5.10 8.01 -11.18
C ILE A 300 -4.14 7.51 -12.25
N HIS A 301 -2.97 8.13 -12.29
CA HIS A 301 -1.84 7.80 -13.16
C HIS A 301 -0.70 7.28 -12.31
N LEU A 302 -0.17 6.12 -12.68
CA LEU A 302 0.91 5.44 -11.97
C LEU A 302 2.18 5.48 -12.82
N TYR A 303 3.26 5.99 -12.23
CA TYR A 303 4.58 6.09 -12.85
C TYR A 303 5.59 5.34 -11.98
N GLY A 304 6.57 4.63 -12.56
CA GLY A 304 7.63 3.98 -11.76
C GLY A 304 7.16 2.76 -10.95
N PHE A 305 6.06 2.14 -11.34
CA PHE A 305 5.57 0.88 -10.79
C PHE A 305 6.07 -0.29 -11.64
N TRP A 306 7.34 -0.66 -11.50
CA TRP A 306 7.92 -1.78 -12.24
C TRP A 306 8.81 -2.65 -11.33
N PRO A 307 8.37 -3.87 -10.97
CA PRO A 307 9.10 -4.73 -10.05
C PRO A 307 9.92 -5.80 -10.78
N PHE A 308 10.51 -5.52 -11.94
CA PHE A 308 11.30 -6.50 -12.67
C PHE A 308 12.67 -5.94 -13.06
N PRO A 309 13.73 -6.77 -13.05
CA PRO A 309 15.09 -6.33 -13.37
C PRO A 309 15.33 -6.04 -14.85
N LYS A 310 14.36 -6.37 -15.72
CA LYS A 310 14.41 -6.10 -17.15
C LYS A 310 13.13 -5.41 -17.59
N ASP A 311 13.19 -4.54 -18.60
CA ASP A 311 12.04 -3.93 -19.25
C ASP A 311 11.51 -4.83 -20.40
N GLY A 312 10.51 -4.33 -21.16
CA GLY A 312 9.98 -5.01 -22.35
C GLY A 312 11.02 -5.22 -23.46
N ASN A 313 12.03 -4.34 -23.53
CA ASN A 313 13.12 -4.38 -24.51
C ASN A 313 14.34 -5.18 -24.03
N ARG A 314 14.23 -5.87 -22.87
CA ARG A 314 15.30 -6.64 -22.21
C ARG A 314 16.47 -5.81 -21.67
N ASN A 315 16.36 -4.49 -21.62
CA ASN A 315 17.33 -3.63 -20.96
C ASN A 315 17.30 -3.83 -19.45
N THR A 316 18.45 -3.62 -18.80
CA THR A 316 18.55 -3.74 -17.34
C THR A 316 17.87 -2.55 -16.66
N VAL A 317 16.94 -2.83 -15.76
CA VAL A 317 16.21 -1.83 -14.98
C VAL A 317 16.71 -1.85 -13.54
N LYS A 318 17.25 -0.72 -13.07
CA LYS A 318 17.63 -0.55 -11.66
C LYS A 318 16.42 -0.69 -10.73
N TYR A 319 16.63 -1.18 -9.51
CA TYR A 319 15.53 -1.32 -8.56
C TYR A 319 14.96 0.04 -8.15
N HIS A 320 15.83 1.02 -7.89
CA HIS A 320 15.43 2.42 -7.79
C HIS A 320 16.13 3.29 -8.83
N TYR A 321 15.50 4.40 -9.23
CA TYR A 321 16.10 5.35 -10.16
C TYR A 321 17.30 6.12 -9.54
N TYR A 322 17.30 6.31 -8.23
CA TYR A 322 18.25 7.17 -7.51
C TYR A 322 19.32 6.44 -6.67
N ASP A 323 19.22 5.11 -6.49
CA ASP A 323 20.17 4.36 -5.65
C ASP A 323 20.68 3.06 -6.31
N GLY A 324 21.71 2.48 -5.69
CA GLY A 324 22.34 1.23 -6.12
C GLY A 324 21.71 -0.03 -5.52
N LEU A 325 20.50 0.03 -4.95
CA LEU A 325 19.88 -1.14 -4.34
C LEU A 325 19.57 -2.20 -5.39
N LYS A 326 19.72 -3.47 -4.98
CA LYS A 326 19.38 -4.63 -5.79
C LYS A 326 18.04 -5.20 -5.38
N TYR A 327 17.38 -5.88 -6.33
CA TYR A 327 16.14 -6.61 -6.11
C TYR A 327 16.32 -7.70 -5.03
N ARG A 328 15.59 -7.57 -3.89
CA ARG A 328 15.66 -8.55 -2.78
C ARG A 328 14.35 -9.31 -2.52
N TYR A 329 13.26 -8.93 -3.17
CA TYR A 329 11.92 -9.52 -2.95
C TYR A 329 11.61 -10.75 -3.82
N PHE A 330 12.53 -11.19 -4.68
CA PHE A 330 12.41 -12.49 -5.36
C PHE A 330 12.70 -13.66 -4.42
N SER A 331 13.25 -13.40 -3.23
CA SER A 331 13.34 -14.40 -2.17
C SER A 331 11.96 -14.64 -1.55
N SER A 332 11.62 -15.90 -1.28
CA SER A 332 10.38 -16.32 -0.60
C SER A 332 10.23 -15.74 0.83
N ALA A 333 11.29 -15.14 1.37
CA ALA A 333 11.32 -14.43 2.64
C ALA A 333 10.84 -12.96 2.57
N GLY A 334 10.64 -12.42 1.36
CA GLY A 334 10.19 -11.03 1.17
C GLY A 334 8.80 -10.77 1.75
N PRO A 335 8.56 -9.65 2.46
CA PRO A 335 7.26 -9.35 3.05
C PRO A 335 6.19 -8.97 2.01
N HIS A 336 6.61 -8.52 0.83
CA HIS A 336 5.76 -8.00 -0.25
C HIS A 336 5.78 -8.92 -1.46
N ARG A 337 4.63 -9.08 -2.12
CA ARG A 337 4.51 -9.81 -3.39
C ARG A 337 4.43 -8.81 -4.55
N MET A 338 5.49 -8.03 -4.75
CA MET A 338 5.51 -6.92 -5.73
C MET A 338 5.08 -7.35 -7.15
N PRO A 339 5.49 -8.53 -7.68
CA PRO A 339 5.00 -8.98 -8.99
C PRO A 339 3.47 -9.21 -9.04
N LEU A 340 2.87 -9.69 -7.94
CA LEU A 340 1.42 -9.88 -7.85
C LEU A 340 0.69 -8.54 -7.79
N GLU A 341 1.23 -7.57 -7.03
CA GLU A 341 0.70 -6.21 -7.00
C GLU A 341 0.74 -5.58 -8.39
N PHE A 342 1.87 -5.69 -9.10
CA PHE A 342 1.99 -5.18 -10.47
C PHE A 342 1.01 -5.85 -11.44
N LYS A 343 0.86 -7.19 -11.40
CA LYS A 343 -0.13 -7.90 -12.24
C LYS A 343 -1.55 -7.38 -11.99
N THR A 344 -1.87 -7.08 -10.72
CA THR A 344 -3.16 -6.52 -10.33
C THR A 344 -3.35 -5.11 -10.89
N LEU A 345 -2.34 -4.23 -10.74
CA LEU A 345 -2.37 -2.87 -11.28
C LEU A 345 -2.45 -2.86 -12.82
N LYS A 346 -1.75 -3.77 -13.50
CA LYS A 346 -1.84 -3.95 -14.96
C LYS A 346 -3.25 -4.38 -15.39
N THR A 347 -3.90 -5.25 -14.62
CA THR A 347 -5.29 -5.67 -14.88
C THR A 347 -6.28 -4.52 -14.67
N LEU A 348 -6.03 -3.65 -13.70
CA LEU A 348 -6.82 -2.43 -13.50
C LEU A 348 -6.60 -1.43 -14.64
N HIS A 349 -5.37 -1.34 -15.14
CA HIS A 349 -5.03 -0.51 -16.28
C HIS A 349 -5.78 -0.93 -17.54
N SER A 350 -5.76 -2.22 -17.89
CA SER A 350 -6.46 -2.72 -19.09
C SER A 350 -7.98 -2.55 -19.02
N LYS A 351 -8.54 -2.39 -17.81
CA LYS A 351 -9.98 -2.13 -17.60
C LYS A 351 -10.34 -0.66 -17.51
N GLY A 352 -9.36 0.24 -17.62
CA GLY A 352 -9.57 1.69 -17.54
C GLY A 352 -9.76 2.23 -16.12
N ALA A 353 -9.40 1.48 -15.07
CA ALA A 353 -9.54 1.94 -13.68
C ALA A 353 -8.37 2.85 -13.21
N LEU A 354 -7.22 2.76 -13.87
CA LEU A 354 -6.03 3.58 -13.64
C LEU A 354 -5.19 3.61 -14.92
N LYS A 355 -4.34 4.62 -15.12
CA LYS A 355 -3.31 4.60 -16.17
C LYS A 355 -2.00 4.12 -15.55
N LEU A 356 -1.38 3.09 -16.12
CA LEU A 356 -0.09 2.58 -15.67
C LEU A 356 0.94 2.84 -16.77
N THR A 357 1.86 3.77 -16.50
CA THR A 357 2.89 4.17 -17.47
C THR A 357 4.17 3.40 -17.21
N THR A 358 4.61 2.62 -18.20
CA THR A 358 5.86 1.84 -18.18
C THR A 358 6.78 2.12 -19.36
N SER A 359 6.41 3.06 -20.23
CA SER A 359 7.16 3.49 -21.42
C SER A 359 7.56 4.96 -21.29
N GLU A 360 8.34 5.44 -22.26
CA GLU A 360 8.63 6.87 -22.40
C GLU A 360 7.34 7.68 -22.56
N CYS A 361 7.31 8.86 -21.95
CA CYS A 361 6.21 9.80 -22.09
C CYS A 361 6.47 10.74 -23.26
N THR A 362 5.50 10.80 -24.18
CA THR A 362 5.47 11.76 -25.28
C THR A 362 4.72 13.00 -24.83
N TYR A 363 5.34 13.82 -23.99
CA TYR A 363 4.81 15.15 -23.69
C TYR A 363 5.30 16.10 -24.78
N ALA A 364 4.42 16.42 -25.74
CA ALA A 364 4.67 17.40 -26.79
C ALA A 364 4.71 18.81 -26.20
#